data_AF-A0A167DMD4-F1
#
_entry.id   AF-A0A167DMD4-F1
#
_cell.length_a   1.000
_cell.length_b   1.000
_cell.length_c   1.000
_cell.angle_alpha   90.00
_cell.angle_beta   90.00
_cell.angle_gamma   90.00
#
_symmetry.space_group_name_H-M   'P 1'
#
loop_
_entity.id
_entity.type
_entity.pdbx_description
1 polymer ?
#
loop_
_entity_poly.entity_id
_entity_poly.type
_entity_poly.pdbx_seq_one_letter_code
_entity_poly.pdbx_strand_id
1 'polypeptide(L)'
;MQRRIQLQVDSRRSSRKSSPHTSRPSSAQASRSSSRIGARIQAGDEDEADEYTSNAFLSPSLTASGGPDTLTESLDKLLLSSSEDDDDESKEHTHKDKFSEGVEMLSLDRRNTSLEAREKALIDILSIISQKYEPEKVTQPLCDVLTKAFMTSRSELETLLSIQAIVVAAAVDVDLFFETLNDDVLPKLFRQIRSSDETSFTATCRANLTIGYALLQYIVHYGSGGFKVDDIIETLVDLAAECNTAEETAIAGAAILGSGLLATTLPSPNSTIDEYMPVFIDYITNPSHTIKLAAAKVVALFYQIYNYEEGTENGELNENGILERIPYIDHNELEFTLKEQISESSKRIGKKDKRERKSLFRDVLSTVEAFTSSESRAALTVDELLITHLKLSRSKSLSIDSWYKLLLIQHYKWAYGPSIHTQIANNPFVKETVHDSSYAGIANSYSYSDSVIPAVETTEAQSHIAQQLEKSEFRAQQERATLDRQRQINANRWEKQFNQGTIPTN
;
A
#
# COMPACT_ATOMS: atom_id res chain seq x y z
N MET A 1 -1.67 -20.38 -67.01
CA MET A 1 -2.51 -20.45 -68.24
C MET A 1 -3.98 -20.42 -67.81
N GLN A 2 -4.85 -19.63 -68.48
CA GLN A 2 -6.34 -19.76 -68.51
C GLN A 2 -7.09 -19.67 -67.14
N ARG A 3 -8.35 -19.21 -66.99
CA ARG A 3 -9.34 -18.30 -67.65
C ARG A 3 -10.27 -17.89 -66.48
N ARG A 4 -10.71 -16.64 -66.19
CA ARG A 4 -11.23 -15.48 -66.95
C ARG A 4 -12.69 -15.59 -67.43
N ILE A 5 -13.62 -14.96 -66.68
CA ILE A 5 -14.95 -14.36 -67.01
C ILE A 5 -15.40 -13.63 -65.71
N GLN A 6 -15.83 -12.36 -65.58
CA GLN A 6 -15.99 -11.15 -66.41
C GLN A 6 -17.42 -10.82 -66.97
N LEU A 7 -17.99 -9.67 -66.53
CA LEU A 7 -19.27 -8.97 -66.93
C LEU A 7 -20.58 -9.58 -66.32
N GLN A 8 -21.73 -8.89 -66.10
CA GLN A 8 -22.24 -7.50 -66.30
C GLN A 8 -23.48 -7.26 -65.34
N VAL A 9 -24.26 -6.16 -65.20
CA VAL A 9 -24.45 -4.82 -65.82
C VAL A 9 -25.15 -3.82 -64.82
N ASP A 10 -25.30 -2.55 -65.18
CA ASP A 10 -25.84 -1.40 -64.40
C ASP A 10 -27.39 -1.34 -64.19
N SER A 11 -27.85 -0.62 -63.14
CA SER A 11 -28.37 0.78 -63.27
C SER A 11 -29.54 1.22 -62.34
N ARG A 12 -29.65 2.56 -62.16
CA ARG A 12 -30.84 3.39 -61.79
C ARG A 12 -31.40 3.24 -60.36
N ARG A 13 -31.32 4.27 -59.50
CA ARG A 13 -32.06 5.57 -59.47
C ARG A 13 -33.55 5.47 -59.12
N SER A 14 -33.94 6.04 -57.98
CA SER A 14 -35.20 6.79 -57.83
C SER A 14 -35.04 7.90 -56.77
N SER A 15 -35.84 8.97 -56.85
CA SER A 15 -35.70 10.17 -56.00
C SER A 15 -37.00 10.99 -55.90
N ARG A 16 -37.28 11.57 -54.73
CA ARG A 16 -38.14 12.76 -54.46
C ARG A 16 -37.83 13.24 -53.02
N LYS A 17 -37.58 14.53 -52.74
CA LYS A 17 -38.50 15.71 -52.67
C LYS A 17 -39.49 15.61 -51.49
N SER A 18 -39.75 16.65 -50.67
CA SER A 18 -39.35 18.08 -50.74
C SER A 18 -39.45 18.82 -49.37
N SER A 19 -38.93 20.07 -49.35
CA SER A 19 -38.98 21.14 -48.32
C SER A 19 -40.39 21.81 -48.18
N PRO A 20 -40.68 22.95 -47.46
CA PRO A 20 -39.80 24.06 -46.98
C PRO A 20 -40.19 24.89 -45.69
N HIS A 21 -39.39 25.95 -45.41
CA HIS A 21 -39.62 27.13 -44.53
C HIS A 21 -39.67 26.93 -42.99
N THR A 22 -39.47 27.94 -42.11
CA THR A 22 -39.41 29.43 -42.21
C THR A 22 -38.05 30.05 -41.77
N SER A 23 -37.96 31.33 -41.37
CA SER A 23 -36.68 32.08 -41.30
C SER A 23 -36.63 33.37 -40.43
N ARG A 24 -35.40 33.69 -39.94
CA ARG A 24 -34.88 35.04 -39.54
C ARG A 24 -35.49 35.70 -38.27
N PRO A 25 -34.90 36.81 -37.71
CA PRO A 25 -33.77 37.64 -38.18
C PRO A 25 -32.60 37.81 -37.17
N SER A 26 -31.69 38.78 -37.43
CA SER A 26 -30.45 39.08 -36.69
C SER A 26 -30.18 40.59 -36.56
N SER A 27 -29.52 41.01 -35.46
CA SER A 27 -28.92 42.34 -35.24
C SER A 27 -27.74 42.19 -34.24
N ALA A 28 -26.49 42.57 -34.55
CA ALA A 28 -25.90 43.93 -34.54
C ALA A 28 -25.68 44.49 -33.11
N GLN A 29 -24.59 45.18 -32.71
CA GLN A 29 -23.26 45.49 -33.28
C GLN A 29 -22.36 46.12 -32.14
N ALA A 30 -21.08 46.46 -32.39
CA ALA A 30 -20.05 47.03 -31.46
C ALA A 30 -19.44 45.99 -30.47
N SER A 31 -18.12 45.88 -30.17
CA SER A 31 -16.95 46.79 -30.00
C SER A 31 -16.89 47.48 -28.63
N ARG A 32 -15.75 47.61 -27.91
CA ARG A 32 -14.32 47.41 -28.26
C ARG A 32 -13.43 47.37 -26.98
N SER A 33 -12.29 46.68 -27.01
CA SER A 33 -11.05 46.92 -26.21
C SER A 33 -10.95 46.59 -24.69
N SER A 34 -9.76 46.04 -24.34
CA SER A 34 -8.96 46.23 -23.09
C SER A 34 -9.19 45.42 -21.80
N SER A 35 -8.34 44.40 -21.63
CA SER A 35 -7.40 44.16 -20.50
C SER A 35 -7.84 43.92 -19.03
N ARG A 36 -7.55 42.68 -18.59
CA ARG A 36 -6.82 42.27 -17.35
C ARG A 36 -7.54 42.20 -15.97
N ILE A 37 -7.11 41.15 -15.24
CA ILE A 37 -7.15 40.86 -13.79
C ILE A 37 -8.47 40.33 -13.19
N GLY A 38 -8.45 39.04 -12.84
CA GLY A 38 -8.59 38.61 -11.44
C GLY A 38 -9.97 38.48 -10.80
N ALA A 39 -10.75 37.46 -11.18
CA ALA A 39 -11.76 36.86 -10.29
C ALA A 39 -12.03 35.38 -10.69
N ARG A 40 -11.76 34.44 -9.78
CA ARG A 40 -12.13 33.01 -9.93
C ARG A 40 -13.57 32.84 -9.44
N ILE A 41 -14.56 33.06 -10.32
CA ILE A 41 -15.96 32.78 -10.00
C ILE A 41 -16.27 31.32 -10.33
N GLN A 42 -16.49 30.54 -9.27
CA GLN A 42 -16.97 29.16 -9.28
C GLN A 42 -18.51 29.19 -9.25
N ALA A 43 -19.17 28.56 -10.24
CA ALA A 43 -20.62 28.46 -10.30
C ALA A 43 -21.10 27.40 -11.31
N GLY A 44 -21.69 26.30 -10.84
CA GLY A 44 -22.45 25.34 -11.65
C GLY A 44 -22.17 23.86 -11.33
N ASP A 45 -23.06 23.24 -10.56
CA ASP A 45 -23.20 21.79 -10.32
C ASP A 45 -21.92 21.02 -9.86
N GLU A 46 -21.52 21.21 -8.59
CA GLU A 46 -20.44 20.43 -7.95
C GLU A 46 -20.88 19.60 -6.71
N ASP A 47 -22.08 19.79 -6.17
CA ASP A 47 -22.56 19.21 -4.88
C ASP A 47 -22.61 17.65 -4.80
N GLU A 48 -22.43 16.92 -5.89
CA GLU A 48 -22.38 15.44 -5.94
C GLU A 48 -21.02 14.90 -6.42
N ALA A 49 -20.00 15.75 -6.59
CA ALA A 49 -18.72 15.37 -7.18
C ALA A 49 -17.68 14.84 -6.16
N ASP A 50 -17.63 15.39 -4.95
CA ASP A 50 -16.48 15.30 -4.05
C ASP A 50 -16.48 14.07 -3.11
N GLU A 51 -17.66 13.51 -2.79
CA GLU A 51 -17.73 12.23 -2.05
C GLU A 51 -17.31 11.03 -2.93
N TYR A 52 -17.28 11.22 -4.26
CA TYR A 52 -16.83 10.22 -5.22
C TYR A 52 -15.32 10.25 -5.52
N THR A 53 -14.66 11.40 -5.36
CA THR A 53 -13.19 11.51 -5.55
C THR A 53 -12.45 10.99 -4.32
N SER A 54 -12.83 11.46 -3.13
CA SER A 54 -12.20 11.09 -1.86
C SER A 54 -12.12 9.57 -1.61
N ASN A 55 -13.18 8.82 -1.90
CA ASN A 55 -13.15 7.36 -1.77
C ASN A 55 -12.25 6.66 -2.81
N ALA A 56 -12.14 7.19 -4.03
CA ALA A 56 -11.35 6.56 -5.09
C ALA A 56 -9.84 6.49 -4.75
N PHE A 57 -9.30 7.54 -4.11
CA PHE A 57 -7.92 7.54 -3.60
C PHE A 57 -7.66 6.47 -2.53
N LEU A 58 -8.71 6.02 -1.83
CA LEU A 58 -8.62 5.12 -0.68
C LEU A 58 -9.04 3.68 -0.98
N SER A 59 -9.61 3.37 -2.15
CA SER A 59 -9.69 1.99 -2.65
C SER A 59 -8.30 1.51 -3.09
N PRO A 60 -7.87 0.29 -2.75
CA PRO A 60 -6.75 -0.38 -3.40
C PRO A 60 -7.12 -0.77 -4.85
N SER A 61 -7.33 0.23 -5.71
CA SER A 61 -7.79 0.13 -7.11
C SER A 61 -6.74 -0.54 -8.00
N LEU A 62 -6.57 -1.85 -7.82
CA LEU A 62 -5.51 -2.68 -8.39
C LEU A 62 -6.03 -3.59 -9.52
N THR A 63 -7.31 -3.95 -9.51
CA THR A 63 -7.94 -4.74 -10.58
C THR A 63 -8.16 -3.89 -11.84
N ALA A 64 -7.29 -4.06 -12.84
CA ALA A 64 -7.36 -3.35 -14.12
C ALA A 64 -8.59 -3.71 -14.99
N SER A 65 -9.39 -4.70 -14.58
CA SER A 65 -10.69 -5.02 -15.17
C SER A 65 -11.81 -4.42 -14.32
N GLY A 66 -12.74 -3.71 -14.97
CA GLY A 66 -13.87 -3.02 -14.32
C GLY A 66 -14.99 -3.95 -13.82
N GLY A 67 -14.64 -5.02 -13.11
CA GLY A 67 -15.53 -5.64 -12.13
C GLY A 67 -15.56 -4.81 -10.83
N PRO A 68 -16.42 -5.18 -9.87
CA PRO A 68 -16.29 -4.72 -8.48
C PRO A 68 -14.98 -5.23 -7.85
N ASP A 69 -14.64 -4.76 -6.66
CA ASP A 69 -13.55 -5.29 -5.82
C ASP A 69 -13.95 -6.67 -5.25
N THR A 70 -14.35 -7.64 -6.09
CA THR A 70 -15.32 -8.69 -5.73
C THR A 70 -14.96 -9.57 -4.55
N LEU A 71 -13.68 -9.85 -4.30
CA LEU A 71 -13.26 -10.63 -3.12
C LEU A 71 -13.31 -9.78 -1.85
N THR A 72 -12.82 -8.54 -1.88
CA THR A 72 -12.84 -7.60 -0.76
C THR A 72 -14.23 -7.02 -0.47
N GLU A 73 -15.03 -6.70 -1.49
CA GLU A 73 -16.46 -6.36 -1.33
C GLU A 73 -17.28 -7.55 -0.81
N SER A 74 -16.98 -8.79 -1.24
CA SER A 74 -17.65 -9.96 -0.69
C SER A 74 -17.20 -10.25 0.74
N LEU A 75 -15.93 -10.01 1.07
CA LEU A 75 -15.41 -10.08 2.44
C LEU A 75 -16.09 -9.04 3.33
N ASP A 76 -16.06 -7.76 2.95
CA ASP A 76 -16.73 -6.67 3.65
C ASP A 76 -18.21 -6.97 3.84
N LYS A 77 -18.89 -7.50 2.81
CA LYS A 77 -20.29 -7.93 2.90
C LYS A 77 -20.49 -9.13 3.83
N LEU A 78 -19.57 -10.10 3.86
CA LEU A 78 -19.61 -11.23 4.80
C LEU A 78 -19.42 -10.74 6.23
N LEU A 79 -18.41 -9.89 6.48
CA LEU A 79 -18.14 -9.26 7.77
C LEU A 79 -19.33 -8.42 8.26
N LEU A 80 -19.93 -7.60 7.39
CA LEU A 80 -21.14 -6.83 7.71
C LEU A 80 -22.33 -7.76 7.98
N SER A 81 -22.57 -8.78 7.15
CA SER A 81 -23.66 -9.75 7.38
C SER A 81 -23.48 -10.56 8.68
N SER A 82 -22.25 -10.73 9.17
CA SER A 82 -21.98 -11.35 10.49
C SER A 82 -22.37 -10.46 11.68
N SER A 83 -22.74 -9.20 11.43
CA SER A 83 -23.11 -8.20 12.44
C SER A 83 -24.57 -7.74 12.39
N GLU A 84 -25.27 -7.87 11.25
CA GLU A 84 -26.64 -7.35 11.08
C GLU A 84 -27.74 -8.26 11.69
N ASP A 85 -27.45 -9.53 12.01
CA ASP A 85 -28.42 -10.48 12.58
C ASP A 85 -28.68 -10.30 14.11
N ASP A 86 -27.88 -9.47 14.80
CA ASP A 86 -27.72 -9.52 16.26
C ASP A 86 -28.19 -8.26 17.04
N ASP A 87 -29.13 -7.50 16.47
CA ASP A 87 -29.77 -6.29 17.05
C ASP A 87 -30.80 -6.61 18.18
N ASP A 88 -30.45 -7.55 19.07
CA ASP A 88 -31.26 -7.99 20.23
C ASP A 88 -30.38 -8.04 21.50
N GLU A 89 -30.68 -7.19 22.49
CA GLU A 89 -29.89 -7.01 23.72
C GLU A 89 -29.69 -8.30 24.54
N SER A 90 -30.44 -9.37 24.26
CA SER A 90 -30.26 -10.68 24.92
C SER A 90 -29.01 -11.45 24.46
N LYS A 91 -28.32 -11.03 23.39
CA LYS A 91 -27.30 -11.83 22.69
C LYS A 91 -25.83 -11.62 23.09
N GLU A 92 -25.50 -10.73 24.03
CA GLU A 92 -24.09 -10.44 24.38
C GLU A 92 -23.30 -11.68 24.84
N HIS A 93 -23.99 -12.67 25.42
CA HIS A 93 -23.37 -13.95 25.83
C HIS A 93 -23.08 -14.88 24.64
N THR A 94 -23.76 -14.72 23.50
CA THR A 94 -23.64 -15.61 22.32
C THR A 94 -22.41 -15.30 21.46
N HIS A 95 -21.98 -14.04 21.36
CA HIS A 95 -20.76 -13.68 20.62
C HIS A 95 -19.47 -14.17 21.29
N LYS A 96 -19.48 -14.40 22.60
CA LYS A 96 -18.34 -14.99 23.33
C LYS A 96 -18.11 -16.46 22.96
N ASP A 97 -19.15 -17.16 22.52
CA ASP A 97 -19.06 -18.54 22.04
C ASP A 97 -18.52 -18.60 20.61
N LYS A 98 -19.07 -17.80 19.67
CA LYS A 98 -18.65 -17.77 18.24
C LYS A 98 -17.12 -17.74 18.03
N PHE A 99 -16.41 -16.88 18.79
CA PHE A 99 -14.94 -16.80 18.73
C PHE A 99 -14.26 -18.09 19.23
N SER A 100 -14.74 -18.63 20.35
CA SER A 100 -14.18 -19.80 21.02
C SER A 100 -14.41 -21.07 20.20
N GLU A 101 -15.62 -21.26 19.67
CA GLU A 101 -16.01 -22.31 18.72
C GLU A 101 -15.13 -22.25 17.45
N GLY A 102 -14.91 -21.05 16.91
CA GLY A 102 -14.05 -20.85 15.74
C GLY A 102 -12.60 -21.28 15.99
N VAL A 103 -12.02 -20.89 17.13
CA VAL A 103 -10.66 -21.28 17.52
C VAL A 103 -10.57 -22.78 17.78
N GLU A 104 -11.55 -23.39 18.47
CA GLU A 104 -11.58 -24.84 18.70
C GLU A 104 -11.66 -25.62 17.38
N MET A 105 -12.56 -25.25 16.47
CA MET A 105 -12.74 -25.96 15.21
C MET A 105 -11.49 -25.82 14.30
N LEU A 106 -10.82 -24.66 14.27
CA LEU A 106 -9.52 -24.53 13.59
C LEU A 106 -8.38 -25.30 14.30
N SER A 107 -8.50 -25.54 15.62
CA SER A 107 -7.56 -26.37 16.40
C SER A 107 -7.62 -27.86 16.07
N LEU A 108 -8.75 -28.38 15.58
CA LEU A 108 -8.92 -29.78 15.16
C LEU A 108 -7.97 -30.20 14.02
N ASP A 109 -7.77 -31.52 13.83
CA ASP A 109 -7.15 -32.02 12.59
C ASP A 109 -8.02 -31.62 11.40
N ARG A 110 -7.39 -31.01 10.39
CA ARG A 110 -8.01 -30.58 9.12
C ARG A 110 -8.68 -31.72 8.37
N ARG A 111 -8.32 -32.98 8.64
CA ARG A 111 -9.00 -34.19 8.12
C ARG A 111 -10.43 -34.37 8.65
N ASN A 112 -10.76 -33.75 9.78
CA ASN A 112 -12.02 -33.91 10.49
C ASN A 112 -12.95 -32.67 10.34
N THR A 113 -12.57 -31.68 9.54
CA THR A 113 -13.29 -30.41 9.37
C THR A 113 -13.54 -30.11 7.89
N SER A 114 -14.69 -29.51 7.57
CA SER A 114 -15.02 -29.11 6.20
C SER A 114 -14.33 -27.78 5.83
N LEU A 115 -14.15 -27.55 4.53
CA LEU A 115 -13.59 -26.31 4.01
C LEU A 115 -14.47 -25.10 4.37
N GLU A 116 -15.78 -25.23 4.19
CA GLU A 116 -16.78 -24.20 4.53
C GLU A 116 -16.78 -23.84 6.03
N ALA A 117 -16.62 -24.82 6.93
CA ALA A 117 -16.51 -24.54 8.36
C ALA A 117 -15.22 -23.79 8.71
N ARG A 118 -14.11 -24.12 8.02
CA ARG A 118 -12.81 -23.47 8.19
C ARG A 118 -12.82 -22.02 7.70
N GLU A 119 -13.42 -21.76 6.55
CA GLU A 119 -13.63 -20.40 6.05
C GLU A 119 -14.57 -19.61 6.98
N LYS A 120 -15.69 -20.21 7.44
CA LYS A 120 -16.60 -19.54 8.38
C LYS A 120 -15.89 -19.13 9.68
N ALA A 121 -15.18 -20.04 10.34
CA ALA A 121 -14.52 -19.70 11.60
C ALA A 121 -13.43 -18.63 11.44
N LEU A 122 -12.72 -18.61 10.30
CA LEU A 122 -11.79 -17.53 10.01
C LEU A 122 -12.51 -16.19 9.82
N ILE A 123 -13.70 -16.17 9.21
CA ILE A 123 -14.57 -14.97 9.14
C ILE A 123 -15.03 -14.56 10.55
N ASP A 124 -15.54 -15.48 11.36
CA ASP A 124 -16.01 -15.19 12.73
C ASP A 124 -14.88 -14.64 13.61
N ILE A 125 -13.68 -15.24 13.56
CA ILE A 125 -12.48 -14.76 14.25
C ILE A 125 -12.08 -13.37 13.74
N LEU A 126 -11.88 -13.22 12.43
CA LEU A 126 -11.44 -11.96 11.80
C LEU A 126 -12.42 -10.82 12.09
N SER A 127 -13.72 -11.07 11.98
CA SER A 127 -14.79 -10.11 12.30
C SER A 127 -14.64 -9.64 13.75
N ILE A 128 -14.47 -10.56 14.70
CA ILE A 128 -14.36 -10.23 16.12
C ILE A 128 -13.07 -9.47 16.46
N ILE A 129 -11.91 -9.84 15.92
CA ILE A 129 -10.63 -9.13 16.21
C ILE A 129 -10.47 -7.82 15.43
N SER A 130 -11.16 -7.64 14.30
CA SER A 130 -11.13 -6.40 13.51
C SER A 130 -12.15 -5.37 13.99
N GLN A 131 -13.35 -5.77 14.43
CA GLN A 131 -14.40 -4.85 14.88
C GLN A 131 -14.01 -4.05 16.13
N LYS A 132 -13.28 -4.66 17.08
CA LYS A 132 -12.91 -4.06 18.37
C LYS A 132 -11.49 -4.44 18.76
N TYR A 133 -10.75 -3.50 19.33
CA TYR A 133 -9.45 -3.77 19.94
C TYR A 133 -9.66 -4.47 21.30
N GLU A 134 -9.35 -5.77 21.35
CA GLU A 134 -9.44 -6.65 22.52
C GLU A 134 -8.16 -7.50 22.59
N PRO A 135 -7.02 -6.92 23.05
CA PRO A 135 -5.72 -7.60 23.02
C PRO A 135 -5.70 -8.90 23.82
N GLU A 136 -6.54 -9.03 24.84
CA GLU A 136 -6.73 -10.26 25.61
C GLU A 136 -7.21 -11.48 24.80
N LYS A 137 -7.69 -11.28 23.56
CA LYS A 137 -8.01 -12.37 22.62
C LYS A 137 -6.80 -12.81 21.79
N VAL A 138 -5.84 -11.93 21.54
CA VAL A 138 -4.61 -12.23 20.81
C VAL A 138 -3.65 -12.92 21.77
N THR A 139 -3.61 -14.25 21.69
CA THR A 139 -2.90 -15.13 22.61
C THR A 139 -2.13 -16.18 21.82
N GLN A 140 -1.07 -16.77 22.40
CA GLN A 140 -0.27 -17.78 21.70
C GLN A 140 -1.11 -18.89 21.03
N PRO A 141 -2.15 -19.48 21.68
CA PRO A 141 -2.99 -20.47 21.01
C PRO A 141 -3.72 -19.95 19.77
N LEU A 142 -4.15 -18.67 19.74
CA LEU A 142 -4.70 -18.06 18.52
C LEU A 142 -3.61 -17.94 17.44
N CYS A 143 -2.39 -17.52 17.81
CA CYS A 143 -1.26 -17.36 16.90
C CYS A 143 -0.90 -18.70 16.24
N ASP A 144 -0.80 -19.77 17.04
CA ASP A 144 -0.53 -21.14 16.61
C ASP A 144 -1.64 -21.66 15.68
N VAL A 145 -2.91 -21.40 16.01
CA VAL A 145 -4.08 -21.86 15.25
C VAL A 145 -4.23 -21.13 13.91
N LEU A 146 -4.03 -19.80 13.89
CA LEU A 146 -4.05 -19.02 12.65
C LEU A 146 -2.87 -19.38 11.74
N THR A 147 -1.67 -19.55 12.30
CA THR A 147 -0.49 -20.05 11.57
C THR A 147 -0.78 -21.42 10.97
N LYS A 148 -1.28 -22.37 11.77
CA LYS A 148 -1.67 -23.70 11.31
C LYS A 148 -2.75 -23.64 10.21
N ALA A 149 -3.71 -22.71 10.30
CA ALA A 149 -4.73 -22.52 9.28
C ALA A 149 -4.12 -22.03 7.95
N PHE A 150 -3.29 -20.99 7.99
CA PHE A 150 -2.55 -20.51 6.82
C PHE A 150 -1.64 -21.61 6.24
N MET A 151 -0.79 -22.22 7.06
CA MET A 151 0.19 -23.22 6.64
C MET A 151 -0.47 -24.43 5.98
N THR A 152 -1.68 -24.81 6.41
CA THR A 152 -2.43 -25.94 5.85
C THR A 152 -3.50 -25.59 4.81
N SER A 153 -3.68 -24.33 4.40
CA SER A 153 -4.80 -23.91 3.52
C SER A 153 -4.95 -24.68 2.18
N ARG A 154 -6.15 -24.69 1.58
CA ARG A 154 -6.44 -25.27 0.25
C ARG A 154 -7.30 -24.42 -0.69
N SER A 155 -8.06 -23.45 -0.20
CA SER A 155 -8.74 -22.47 -1.04
C SER A 155 -8.03 -21.12 -0.99
N GLU A 156 -8.31 -20.29 -1.99
CA GLU A 156 -7.89 -18.89 -2.01
C GLU A 156 -8.48 -18.14 -0.81
N LEU A 157 -9.77 -18.35 -0.53
CA LEU A 157 -10.48 -17.70 0.57
C LEU A 157 -9.94 -18.14 1.97
N GLU A 158 -9.72 -19.43 2.22
CA GLU A 158 -9.04 -19.91 3.45
C GLU A 158 -7.65 -19.29 3.61
N THR A 159 -6.90 -19.12 2.52
CA THR A 159 -5.55 -18.54 2.54
C THR A 159 -5.58 -17.04 2.83
N LEU A 160 -6.43 -16.28 2.13
CA LEU A 160 -6.61 -14.84 2.31
C LEU A 160 -7.10 -14.50 3.72
N LEU A 161 -8.16 -15.16 4.18
CA LEU A 161 -8.70 -14.99 5.54
C LEU A 161 -7.66 -15.28 6.62
N SER A 162 -6.85 -16.34 6.44
CA SER A 162 -5.80 -16.68 7.41
C SER A 162 -4.71 -15.60 7.46
N ILE A 163 -4.22 -15.11 6.32
CA ILE A 163 -3.22 -14.04 6.28
C ILE A 163 -3.79 -12.73 6.84
N GLN A 164 -5.04 -12.38 6.51
CA GLN A 164 -5.68 -11.17 7.02
C GLN A 164 -5.89 -11.23 8.55
N ALA A 165 -6.27 -12.39 9.10
CA ALA A 165 -6.35 -12.60 10.54
C ALA A 165 -4.96 -12.54 11.22
N ILE A 166 -3.90 -13.08 10.59
CA ILE A 166 -2.52 -12.96 11.08
C ILE A 166 -2.06 -11.50 11.06
N VAL A 167 -2.34 -10.74 10.00
CA VAL A 167 -2.05 -9.29 9.90
C VAL A 167 -2.72 -8.52 11.03
N VAL A 168 -4.02 -8.74 11.25
CA VAL A 168 -4.77 -8.04 12.30
C VAL A 168 -4.26 -8.40 13.70
N ALA A 169 -3.86 -9.66 13.93
CA ALA A 169 -3.33 -10.11 15.21
C ALA A 169 -1.88 -9.64 15.47
N ALA A 170 -1.02 -9.63 14.45
CA ALA A 170 0.34 -9.09 14.54
C ALA A 170 0.35 -7.57 14.78
N ALA A 171 -0.64 -6.84 14.23
CA ALA A 171 -0.90 -5.43 14.53
C ALA A 171 -1.57 -5.19 15.91
N VAL A 172 -1.66 -6.21 16.77
CA VAL A 172 -2.04 -6.11 18.19
C VAL A 172 -0.86 -6.49 19.08
N ASP A 173 -0.15 -7.59 18.75
CA ASP A 173 1.12 -7.97 19.37
C ASP A 173 2.02 -8.68 18.35
N VAL A 174 3.07 -7.99 17.91
CA VAL A 174 4.06 -8.54 16.96
C VAL A 174 5.12 -9.41 17.66
N ASP A 175 5.39 -9.19 18.94
CA ASP A 175 6.40 -9.93 19.73
C ASP A 175 5.95 -11.41 19.90
N LEU A 176 4.62 -11.67 19.98
CA LEU A 176 4.02 -13.02 19.93
C LEU A 176 4.14 -13.74 18.58
N PHE A 177 4.23 -12.99 17.48
CA PHE A 177 4.23 -13.53 16.12
C PHE A 177 5.61 -13.58 15.47
N PHE A 178 6.61 -12.87 16.02
CA PHE A 178 7.86 -12.55 15.34
C PHE A 178 8.63 -13.77 14.78
N GLU A 179 8.88 -14.81 15.59
CA GLU A 179 9.60 -16.01 15.15
C GLU A 179 8.84 -16.72 14.02
N THR A 180 7.55 -17.01 14.27
CA THR A 180 6.64 -17.69 13.35
C THR A 180 6.42 -16.94 12.03
N LEU A 181 6.42 -15.60 12.07
CA LEU A 181 6.31 -14.77 10.86
C LEU A 181 7.54 -14.92 9.98
N ASN A 182 8.74 -14.83 10.55
CA ASN A 182 9.99 -14.85 9.81
C ASN A 182 10.35 -16.25 9.29
N ASP A 183 10.15 -17.30 10.10
CA ASP A 183 10.57 -18.66 9.75
C ASP A 183 9.55 -19.41 8.87
N ASP A 184 8.24 -19.25 9.12
CA ASP A 184 7.18 -20.03 8.46
C ASP A 184 6.28 -19.18 7.54
N VAL A 185 5.67 -18.10 8.05
CA VAL A 185 4.57 -17.41 7.34
C VAL A 185 5.07 -16.61 6.15
N LEU A 186 6.03 -15.70 6.33
CA LEU A 186 6.55 -14.84 5.25
C LEU A 186 7.23 -15.65 4.13
N PRO A 187 8.06 -16.68 4.40
CA PRO A 187 8.66 -17.52 3.36
C PRO A 187 7.64 -18.36 2.58
N LYS A 188 6.56 -18.85 3.22
CA LYS A 188 5.46 -19.52 2.50
C LYS A 188 4.64 -18.52 1.68
N LEU A 189 4.27 -17.38 2.28
CA LEU A 189 3.45 -16.35 1.65
C LEU A 189 4.12 -15.81 0.38
N PHE A 190 5.41 -15.47 0.46
CA PHE A 190 6.15 -15.01 -0.70
C PHE A 190 6.27 -16.08 -1.80
N ARG A 191 6.39 -17.36 -1.44
CA ARG A 191 6.36 -18.48 -2.40
C ARG A 191 5.01 -18.62 -3.11
N GLN A 192 3.89 -18.34 -2.43
CA GLN A 192 2.55 -18.32 -3.05
C GLN A 192 2.30 -17.07 -3.90
N ILE A 193 2.99 -15.97 -3.63
CA ILE A 193 2.96 -14.76 -4.46
C ILE A 193 3.76 -14.97 -5.76
N ARG A 194 4.97 -15.56 -5.68
CA ARG A 194 5.82 -15.86 -6.85
C ARG A 194 5.46 -17.16 -7.61
N SER A 195 4.52 -17.97 -7.14
CA SER A 195 4.13 -19.20 -7.86
C SER A 195 3.33 -18.91 -9.13
N SER A 196 3.98 -19.07 -10.29
CA SER A 196 3.38 -18.91 -11.62
C SER A 196 2.60 -20.14 -12.13
N ASP A 197 2.35 -21.13 -11.27
CA ASP A 197 1.59 -22.33 -11.64
C ASP A 197 0.10 -21.98 -11.83
N GLU A 198 -0.37 -22.04 -13.09
CA GLU A 198 -1.73 -21.71 -13.56
C GLU A 198 -2.89 -22.39 -12.79
N THR A 199 -2.59 -23.38 -11.94
CA THR A 199 -3.55 -24.19 -11.18
C THR A 199 -3.62 -23.85 -9.69
N SER A 200 -2.86 -22.86 -9.21
CA SER A 200 -2.66 -22.61 -7.77
C SER A 200 -3.45 -21.43 -7.20
N PHE A 201 -3.33 -20.22 -7.76
CA PHE A 201 -3.97 -19.00 -7.27
C PHE A 201 -4.30 -18.02 -8.41
N THR A 202 -5.47 -17.39 -8.36
CA THR A 202 -5.82 -16.25 -9.23
C THR A 202 -4.88 -15.06 -9.04
N ALA A 203 -4.68 -14.26 -10.10
CA ALA A 203 -3.89 -13.03 -10.01
C ALA A 203 -4.46 -12.03 -8.98
N THR A 204 -5.80 -11.96 -8.83
CA THR A 204 -6.45 -11.16 -7.78
C THR A 204 -6.09 -11.65 -6.37
N CYS A 205 -6.07 -12.96 -6.14
CA CYS A 205 -5.63 -13.52 -4.85
C CYS A 205 -4.14 -13.24 -4.61
N ARG A 206 -3.26 -13.49 -5.58
CA ARG A 206 -1.82 -13.17 -5.49
C ARG A 206 -1.57 -11.69 -5.19
N ALA A 207 -2.34 -10.77 -5.79
CA ALA A 207 -2.27 -9.34 -5.49
C ALA A 207 -2.67 -9.02 -4.04
N ASN A 208 -3.77 -9.60 -3.54
CA ASN A 208 -4.19 -9.42 -2.14
C ASN A 208 -3.17 -10.02 -1.15
N LEU A 209 -2.59 -11.19 -1.47
CA LEU A 209 -1.50 -11.78 -0.69
C LEU A 209 -0.25 -10.88 -0.68
N THR A 210 0.01 -10.14 -1.76
CA THR A 210 1.12 -9.17 -1.85
C THR A 210 0.89 -7.95 -0.94
N ILE A 211 -0.36 -7.44 -0.85
CA ILE A 211 -0.74 -6.39 0.13
C ILE A 211 -0.52 -6.91 1.56
N GLY A 212 -0.98 -8.13 1.86
CA GLY A 212 -0.80 -8.76 3.16
C GLY A 212 0.67 -8.99 3.52
N TYR A 213 1.50 -9.40 2.55
CA TYR A 213 2.95 -9.55 2.73
C TYR A 213 3.62 -8.21 3.04
N ALA A 214 3.37 -7.17 2.24
CA ALA A 214 3.95 -5.85 2.46
C ALA A 214 3.52 -5.25 3.81
N LEU A 215 2.26 -5.46 4.22
CA LEU A 215 1.79 -5.00 5.53
C LEU A 215 2.37 -5.80 6.70
N LEU A 216 2.55 -7.12 6.58
CA LEU A 216 3.27 -7.91 7.59
C LEU A 216 4.72 -7.46 7.73
N GLN A 217 5.43 -7.26 6.61
CA GLN A 217 6.79 -6.74 6.62
C GLN A 217 6.86 -5.34 7.25
N TYR A 218 5.91 -4.46 6.94
CA TYR A 218 5.80 -3.16 7.59
C TYR A 218 5.60 -3.28 9.11
N ILE A 219 4.72 -4.17 9.58
CA ILE A 219 4.48 -4.42 11.01
C ILE A 219 5.73 -4.96 11.71
N VAL A 220 6.45 -5.90 11.08
CA VAL A 220 7.69 -6.50 11.62
C VAL A 220 8.83 -5.49 11.66
N HIS A 221 8.92 -4.58 10.69
CA HIS A 221 10.03 -3.63 10.57
C HIS A 221 9.77 -2.23 11.15
N TYR A 222 8.53 -1.88 11.54
CA TYR A 222 8.23 -0.59 12.18
C TYR A 222 9.04 -0.40 13.47
N GLY A 223 9.80 0.69 13.56
CA GLY A 223 10.70 0.96 14.68
C GLY A 223 11.92 0.03 14.79
N SER A 224 12.11 -0.95 13.89
CA SER A 224 13.20 -1.94 13.96
C SER A 224 14.58 -1.42 13.50
N GLY A 225 14.65 -0.19 12.96
CA GLY A 225 15.84 0.36 12.31
C GLY A 225 16.06 -0.11 10.87
N GLY A 226 15.05 -0.72 10.23
CA GLY A 226 15.04 -0.98 8.78
C GLY A 226 15.99 -2.08 8.28
N PHE A 227 16.55 -2.92 9.16
CA PHE A 227 17.48 -3.98 8.77
C PHE A 227 16.85 -4.95 7.75
N LYS A 228 17.48 -5.07 6.57
CA LYS A 228 17.02 -5.88 5.42
C LYS A 228 15.73 -5.42 4.74
N VAL A 229 15.23 -4.24 5.05
CA VAL A 229 14.07 -3.67 4.33
C VAL A 229 14.43 -3.35 2.88
N ASP A 230 15.69 -3.03 2.62
CA ASP A 230 16.33 -2.96 1.31
C ASP A 230 16.24 -4.29 0.52
N ASP A 231 16.69 -5.42 1.09
CA ASP A 231 16.55 -6.78 0.48
C ASP A 231 15.07 -7.06 0.08
N ILE A 232 14.11 -6.62 0.90
CA ILE A 232 12.67 -6.86 0.69
C ILE A 232 12.08 -5.90 -0.36
N ILE A 233 12.58 -4.66 -0.43
CA ILE A 233 12.18 -3.69 -1.46
C ILE A 233 12.68 -4.15 -2.83
N GLU A 234 13.94 -4.55 -2.97
CA GLU A 234 14.48 -5.18 -4.19
C GLU A 234 13.55 -6.32 -4.64
N THR A 235 13.28 -7.25 -3.72
CA THR A 235 12.42 -8.42 -3.93
C THR A 235 10.99 -8.09 -4.42
N LEU A 236 10.43 -6.93 -4.04
CA LEU A 236 9.11 -6.46 -4.51
C LEU A 236 9.18 -5.71 -5.84
N VAL A 237 10.25 -4.96 -6.11
CA VAL A 237 10.47 -4.32 -7.42
C VAL A 237 10.70 -5.39 -8.50
N ASP A 238 11.46 -6.42 -8.18
CA ASP A 238 11.67 -7.63 -8.98
C ASP A 238 10.33 -8.30 -9.36
N LEU A 239 9.46 -8.53 -8.37
CA LEU A 239 8.13 -9.09 -8.56
C LEU A 239 7.27 -8.21 -9.50
N ALA A 240 7.38 -6.89 -9.39
CA ALA A 240 6.67 -5.97 -10.29
C ALA A 240 7.20 -6.04 -11.74
N ALA A 241 8.51 -6.27 -11.92
CA ALA A 241 9.13 -6.45 -13.23
C ALA A 241 8.81 -7.82 -13.87
N GLU A 242 8.69 -8.87 -13.05
CA GLU A 242 8.28 -10.22 -13.49
C GLU A 242 6.86 -10.26 -14.06
N CYS A 243 5.94 -9.49 -13.46
CA CYS A 243 4.50 -9.44 -13.80
C CYS A 243 4.20 -8.73 -15.13
N ASN A 244 4.64 -9.35 -16.24
CA ASN A 244 4.52 -8.82 -17.60
C ASN A 244 3.15 -9.07 -18.28
N THR A 245 2.28 -9.90 -17.71
CA THR A 245 0.96 -10.21 -18.28
C THR A 245 -0.10 -9.17 -17.90
N ALA A 246 -1.14 -9.02 -18.71
CA ALA A 246 -2.23 -8.07 -18.42
C ALA A 246 -3.00 -8.40 -17.13
N GLU A 247 -3.10 -9.68 -16.78
CA GLU A 247 -3.84 -10.18 -15.62
C GLU A 247 -3.05 -9.98 -14.32
N GLU A 248 -1.72 -10.09 -14.37
CA GLU A 248 -0.83 -9.88 -13.22
C GLU A 248 -0.54 -8.41 -12.90
N THR A 249 -1.08 -7.46 -13.67
CA THR A 249 -0.90 -6.02 -13.41
C THR A 249 -1.41 -5.57 -12.03
N ALA A 250 -2.34 -6.32 -11.43
CA ALA A 250 -2.77 -6.12 -10.04
C ALA A 250 -1.67 -6.49 -9.03
N ILE A 251 -0.89 -7.54 -9.31
CA ILE A 251 0.23 -8.01 -8.48
C ILE A 251 1.37 -7.00 -8.56
N ALA A 252 1.72 -6.55 -9.77
CA ALA A 252 2.71 -5.48 -9.97
C ALA A 252 2.34 -4.21 -9.21
N GLY A 253 1.08 -3.76 -9.30
CA GLY A 253 0.59 -2.61 -8.55
C GLY A 253 0.66 -2.79 -7.03
N ALA A 254 0.31 -3.98 -6.52
CA ALA A 254 0.43 -4.30 -5.10
C ALA A 254 1.89 -4.29 -4.63
N ALA A 255 2.80 -4.88 -5.42
CA ALA A 255 4.23 -4.94 -5.12
C ALA A 255 4.88 -3.55 -5.10
N ILE A 256 4.56 -2.68 -6.09
CA ILE A 256 5.00 -1.28 -6.14
C ILE A 256 4.52 -0.50 -4.91
N LEU A 257 3.23 -0.60 -4.55
CA LEU A 257 2.71 0.06 -3.35
C LEU A 257 3.34 -0.48 -2.06
N GLY A 258 3.66 -1.78 -2.03
CA GLY A 258 4.36 -2.42 -0.93
C GLY A 258 5.80 -1.95 -0.77
N SER A 259 6.59 -1.88 -1.85
CA SER A 259 7.95 -1.33 -1.82
C SER A 259 7.96 0.14 -1.38
N GLY A 260 6.97 0.94 -1.81
CA GLY A 260 6.80 2.30 -1.34
C GLY A 260 6.49 2.39 0.16
N LEU A 261 5.58 1.55 0.67
CA LEU A 261 5.26 1.49 2.10
C LEU A 261 6.48 1.05 2.93
N LEU A 262 7.27 0.08 2.45
CA LEU A 262 8.45 -0.39 3.18
C LEU A 262 9.57 0.65 3.22
N ALA A 263 9.74 1.46 2.17
CA ALA A 263 10.72 2.54 2.16
C ALA A 263 10.53 3.56 3.30
N THR A 264 9.32 3.68 3.88
CA THR A 264 9.06 4.56 5.03
C THR A 264 9.55 4.00 6.38
N THR A 265 10.04 2.76 6.42
CA THR A 265 10.65 2.14 7.61
C THR A 265 12.19 2.18 7.60
N LEU A 266 12.80 2.69 6.52
CA LEU A 266 14.25 2.90 6.40
C LEU A 266 14.69 4.17 7.15
N PRO A 267 15.71 4.12 8.05
CA PRO A 267 16.23 5.31 8.73
C PRO A 267 16.87 6.34 7.78
N SER A 268 17.53 5.88 6.72
CA SER A 268 17.89 6.68 5.55
C SER A 268 17.30 5.99 4.32
N PRO A 269 16.20 6.51 3.73
CA PRO A 269 15.59 5.93 2.54
C PRO A 269 16.32 6.36 1.25
N ASN A 270 17.25 7.30 1.34
CA ASN A 270 17.81 8.00 0.18
C ASN A 270 18.47 7.07 -0.84
N SER A 271 19.35 6.16 -0.42
CA SER A 271 20.02 5.24 -1.34
C SER A 271 19.04 4.36 -2.12
N THR A 272 18.02 3.84 -1.42
CA THR A 272 16.93 3.04 -2.02
C THR A 272 16.05 3.88 -2.94
N ILE A 273 15.84 5.16 -2.63
CA ILE A 273 15.13 6.10 -3.52
C ILE A 273 15.97 6.37 -4.77
N ASP A 274 17.25 6.68 -4.63
CA ASP A 274 18.17 6.95 -5.75
C ASP A 274 18.23 5.77 -6.74
N GLU A 275 18.20 4.54 -6.22
CA GLU A 275 18.24 3.28 -6.98
C GLU A 275 16.91 2.99 -7.72
N TYR A 276 15.77 3.06 -7.02
CA TYR A 276 14.48 2.62 -7.59
C TYR A 276 13.60 3.73 -8.17
N MET A 277 13.89 5.00 -7.90
CA MET A 277 13.15 6.13 -8.50
C MET A 277 13.07 6.05 -10.04
N PRO A 278 14.14 5.77 -10.80
CA PRO A 278 14.05 5.65 -12.26
C PRO A 278 13.07 4.55 -12.70
N VAL A 279 13.04 3.42 -11.99
CA VAL A 279 12.15 2.28 -12.28
C VAL A 279 10.68 2.66 -12.08
N PHE A 280 10.36 3.41 -11.03
CA PHE A 280 9.00 3.91 -10.82
C PHE A 280 8.60 5.00 -11.83
N ILE A 281 9.55 5.81 -12.33
CA ILE A 281 9.30 6.78 -13.39
C ILE A 281 8.99 6.08 -14.73
N ASP A 282 9.73 5.02 -15.08
CA ASP A 282 9.39 4.16 -16.23
C ASP A 282 7.97 3.57 -16.07
N TYR A 283 7.61 3.11 -14.87
CA TYR A 283 6.28 2.57 -14.56
C TYR A 283 5.14 3.62 -14.65
N ILE A 284 5.40 4.92 -14.54
CA ILE A 284 4.42 5.97 -14.86
C ILE A 284 4.05 5.98 -16.36
N THR A 285 4.93 5.50 -17.25
CA THR A 285 4.65 5.41 -18.69
C THR A 285 3.87 4.13 -19.06
N ASN A 286 3.98 3.07 -18.25
CA ASN A 286 3.48 1.70 -18.50
C ASN A 286 2.01 1.63 -19.00
N PRO A 287 1.68 0.82 -20.02
CA PRO A 287 0.32 0.77 -20.58
C PRO A 287 -0.79 0.35 -19.59
N SER A 288 -0.48 -0.30 -18.46
CA SER A 288 -1.46 -0.65 -17.44
C SER A 288 -1.80 0.52 -16.52
N HIS A 289 -3.10 0.81 -16.42
CA HIS A 289 -3.61 1.87 -15.55
C HIS A 289 -3.22 1.68 -14.08
N THR A 290 -3.29 0.43 -13.59
CA THR A 290 -2.92 0.06 -12.21
C THR A 290 -1.46 0.43 -11.91
N ILE A 291 -0.54 0.02 -12.78
CA ILE A 291 0.90 0.24 -12.61
C ILE A 291 1.21 1.74 -12.60
N LYS A 292 0.60 2.54 -13.51
CA LYS A 292 0.74 4.00 -13.50
C LYS A 292 0.30 4.64 -12.18
N LEU A 293 -0.85 4.24 -11.63
CA LEU A 293 -1.39 4.82 -10.40
C LEU A 293 -0.55 4.42 -9.18
N ALA A 294 -0.06 3.17 -9.13
CA ALA A 294 0.81 2.69 -8.07
C ALA A 294 2.15 3.45 -8.08
N ALA A 295 2.83 3.49 -9.23
CA ALA A 295 4.13 4.12 -9.35
C ALA A 295 4.09 5.64 -9.11
N ALA A 296 3.05 6.33 -9.57
CA ALA A 296 2.89 7.77 -9.32
C ALA A 296 2.75 8.11 -7.83
N LYS A 297 2.08 7.26 -7.04
CA LYS A 297 2.02 7.41 -5.57
C LYS A 297 3.38 7.19 -4.92
N VAL A 298 4.15 6.21 -5.39
CA VAL A 298 5.49 5.90 -4.84
C VAL A 298 6.49 7.01 -5.17
N VAL A 299 6.46 7.56 -6.39
CA VAL A 299 7.29 8.73 -6.76
C VAL A 299 6.97 9.94 -5.88
N ALA A 300 5.69 10.26 -5.65
CA ALA A 300 5.32 11.36 -4.77
C ALA A 300 5.68 11.11 -3.30
N LEU A 301 5.57 9.85 -2.84
CA LEU A 301 6.05 9.43 -1.52
C LEU A 301 7.56 9.61 -1.39
N PHE A 302 8.33 9.18 -2.38
CA PHE A 302 9.79 9.30 -2.41
C PHE A 302 10.22 10.77 -2.33
N TYR A 303 9.57 11.67 -3.08
CA TYR A 303 9.80 13.13 -2.93
C TYR A 303 9.49 13.66 -1.52
N GLN A 304 8.47 13.11 -0.84
CA GLN A 304 8.07 13.53 0.50
C GLN A 304 8.97 13.01 1.63
N ILE A 305 9.54 11.81 1.50
CA ILE A 305 10.40 11.17 2.52
C ILE A 305 11.92 11.31 2.24
N TYR A 306 12.32 11.85 1.09
CA TYR A 306 13.73 12.09 0.81
C TYR A 306 14.36 13.02 1.85
N ASN A 307 15.60 12.73 2.24
CA ASN A 307 16.38 13.54 3.15
C ASN A 307 17.30 14.48 2.35
N TYR A 308 16.89 15.74 2.23
CA TYR A 308 17.58 16.78 1.44
C TYR A 308 18.87 17.30 2.12
N GLU A 309 19.12 16.93 3.39
CA GLU A 309 20.28 17.36 4.18
C GLU A 309 21.47 16.38 4.09
N GLU A 310 21.21 15.15 3.62
CA GLU A 310 22.19 14.06 3.54
C GLU A 310 23.00 14.13 2.23
N GLY A 311 24.31 14.36 2.35
CA GLY A 311 25.26 14.33 1.22
C GLY A 311 25.83 15.68 0.77
N THR A 312 25.82 16.70 1.64
CA THR A 312 26.30 18.07 1.38
C THR A 312 27.81 18.24 1.10
N GLU A 313 28.54 17.16 0.79
CA GLU A 313 29.99 17.18 0.53
C GLU A 313 30.40 17.22 -0.96
N ASN A 314 29.54 16.82 -1.93
CA ASN A 314 30.04 16.37 -3.25
C ASN A 314 29.33 16.87 -4.54
N GLY A 315 28.35 17.77 -4.50
CA GLY A 315 27.64 18.27 -5.69
C GLY A 315 27.69 19.81 -5.91
N GLU A 316 26.81 20.32 -6.77
CA GLU A 316 26.75 21.75 -7.10
C GLU A 316 26.03 22.58 -6.02
N LEU A 317 26.52 23.79 -5.77
CA LEU A 317 26.00 24.70 -4.75
C LEU A 317 24.89 25.58 -5.34
N ASN A 318 23.76 25.71 -4.64
CA ASN A 318 22.70 26.66 -4.95
C ASN A 318 23.16 28.12 -4.66
N GLU A 319 22.30 29.10 -4.96
CA GLU A 319 22.65 30.54 -4.82
C GLU A 319 23.04 30.94 -3.38
N ASN A 320 22.65 30.17 -2.37
CA ASN A 320 22.99 30.37 -0.96
C ASN A 320 24.26 29.62 -0.51
N GLY A 321 24.91 28.85 -1.40
CA GLY A 321 26.07 28.02 -1.07
C GLY A 321 25.72 26.68 -0.44
N ILE A 322 24.48 26.20 -0.59
CA ILE A 322 23.99 24.94 -0.02
C ILE A 322 23.81 23.90 -1.13
N LEU A 323 24.10 22.66 -0.81
CA LEU A 323 24.07 21.53 -1.74
C LEU A 323 22.68 20.87 -1.74
N GLU A 324 21.84 21.25 -2.70
CA GLU A 324 20.43 20.83 -2.72
C GLU A 324 20.25 19.53 -3.51
N ARG A 325 20.28 18.40 -2.81
CA ARG A 325 20.11 17.07 -3.40
C ARG A 325 18.63 16.79 -3.65
N ILE A 326 18.25 16.59 -4.91
CA ILE A 326 16.87 16.23 -5.29
C ILE A 326 16.72 14.72 -5.58
N PRO A 327 15.52 14.12 -5.37
CA PRO A 327 15.29 12.68 -5.54
C PRO A 327 15.49 12.11 -6.95
N TYR A 328 15.54 12.97 -7.97
CA TYR A 328 15.70 12.57 -9.36
C TYR A 328 16.37 13.69 -10.18
N ILE A 329 17.47 13.37 -10.87
CA ILE A 329 18.30 14.34 -11.59
C ILE A 329 17.51 14.99 -12.74
N ASP A 330 16.83 14.18 -13.56
CA ASP A 330 16.09 14.66 -14.73
C ASP A 330 14.66 15.12 -14.37
N HIS A 331 14.53 15.90 -13.30
CA HIS A 331 13.26 16.42 -12.77
C HIS A 331 12.35 17.05 -13.83
N ASN A 332 12.91 17.75 -14.82
CA ASN A 332 12.17 18.35 -15.93
C ASN A 332 11.47 17.31 -16.84
N GLU A 333 12.05 16.11 -16.99
CA GLU A 333 11.44 15.00 -17.74
C GLU A 333 10.32 14.32 -16.93
N LEU A 334 10.49 14.22 -15.60
CA LEU A 334 9.44 13.79 -14.70
C LEU A 334 8.23 14.76 -14.73
N GLU A 335 8.47 16.07 -14.58
CA GLU A 335 7.42 17.09 -14.75
C GLU A 335 6.68 16.91 -16.08
N PHE A 336 7.41 16.81 -17.20
CA PHE A 336 6.82 16.66 -18.52
C PHE A 336 5.97 15.39 -18.62
N THR A 337 6.46 14.27 -18.09
CA THR A 337 5.78 12.98 -18.07
C THR A 337 4.49 13.02 -17.25
N LEU A 338 4.51 13.64 -16.07
CA LEU A 338 3.34 13.88 -15.24
C LEU A 338 2.32 14.79 -15.94
N LYS A 339 2.79 15.90 -16.53
CA LYS A 339 1.98 16.85 -17.31
C LYS A 339 1.35 16.18 -18.53
N GLU A 340 2.04 15.22 -19.17
CA GLU A 340 1.44 14.37 -20.21
C GLU A 340 0.32 13.50 -19.63
N GLN A 341 0.52 12.76 -18.53
CA GLN A 341 -0.52 11.89 -17.95
C GLN A 341 -1.78 12.66 -17.52
N ILE A 342 -1.62 13.88 -16.99
CA ILE A 342 -2.72 14.83 -16.70
C ILE A 342 -3.43 15.23 -18.01
N SER A 343 -2.70 15.50 -19.09
CA SER A 343 -3.29 15.90 -20.38
C SER A 343 -4.01 14.75 -21.09
N GLU A 344 -3.47 13.53 -21.01
CA GLU A 344 -3.73 12.43 -21.94
C GLU A 344 -5.21 12.03 -21.96
N SER A 345 -5.72 11.75 -23.16
CA SER A 345 -7.15 11.81 -23.45
C SER A 345 -7.71 10.56 -24.15
N SER A 346 -7.18 9.37 -23.84
CA SER A 346 -7.72 8.09 -24.27
C SER A 346 -9.26 8.02 -24.21
N LYS A 347 -9.83 7.40 -25.25
CA LYS A 347 -11.25 7.04 -25.36
C LYS A 347 -11.54 5.60 -24.88
N ARG A 348 -10.51 4.84 -24.51
CA ARG A 348 -10.63 3.45 -24.02
C ARG A 348 -10.79 3.36 -22.50
N ILE A 349 -10.34 4.39 -21.78
CA ILE A 349 -10.42 4.49 -20.32
C ILE A 349 -11.81 5.02 -19.92
N GLY A 350 -12.38 4.49 -18.84
CA GLY A 350 -13.67 4.88 -18.28
C GLY A 350 -13.69 6.30 -17.75
N LYS A 351 -14.90 6.85 -17.55
CA LYS A 351 -15.07 8.23 -17.04
C LYS A 351 -14.60 8.39 -15.57
N LYS A 352 -14.75 7.33 -14.75
CA LYS A 352 -14.32 7.30 -13.34
C LYS A 352 -12.79 7.35 -13.27
N ASP A 353 -12.16 6.33 -13.82
CA ASP A 353 -10.73 6.10 -13.90
C ASP A 353 -9.99 7.28 -14.57
N LYS A 354 -10.56 7.87 -15.63
CA LYS A 354 -10.02 9.11 -16.24
C LYS A 354 -10.15 10.37 -15.36
N ARG A 355 -11.11 10.43 -14.43
CA ARG A 355 -11.23 11.50 -13.42
C ARG A 355 -10.22 11.26 -12.30
N GLU A 356 -10.25 10.06 -11.72
CA GLU A 356 -9.35 9.59 -10.66
C GLU A 356 -7.88 9.83 -11.03
N ARG A 357 -7.45 9.34 -12.20
CA ARG A 357 -6.09 9.56 -12.73
C ARG A 357 -5.75 11.03 -12.91
N LYS A 358 -6.69 11.86 -13.40
CA LYS A 358 -6.46 13.30 -13.59
C LYS A 358 -6.50 14.10 -12.29
N SER A 359 -7.01 13.54 -11.20
CA SER A 359 -6.77 14.06 -9.86
C SER A 359 -5.38 13.63 -9.42
N LEU A 360 -5.15 12.32 -9.23
CA LEU A 360 -3.91 11.79 -8.68
C LEU A 360 -2.66 12.38 -9.34
N PHE A 361 -2.61 12.44 -10.68
CA PHE A 361 -1.43 12.97 -11.37
C PHE A 361 -1.22 14.48 -11.20
N ARG A 362 -2.26 15.28 -10.87
CA ARG A 362 -2.09 16.68 -10.44
C ARG A 362 -1.56 16.76 -9.01
N ASP A 363 -2.06 15.91 -8.13
CA ASP A 363 -1.73 15.94 -6.71
C ASP A 363 -0.28 15.43 -6.51
N VAL A 364 0.12 14.41 -7.29
CA VAL A 364 1.50 13.96 -7.48
C VAL A 364 2.38 15.05 -8.10
N LEU A 365 1.93 15.72 -9.17
CA LEU A 365 2.70 16.82 -9.77
C LEU A 365 2.90 17.98 -8.77
N SER A 366 1.85 18.37 -8.05
CA SER A 366 1.91 19.43 -7.03
C SER A 366 2.85 19.03 -5.89
N THR A 367 2.94 17.75 -5.54
CA THR A 367 3.94 17.24 -4.60
C THR A 367 5.35 17.35 -5.19
N VAL A 368 5.57 16.88 -6.42
CA VAL A 368 6.89 16.92 -7.08
C VAL A 368 7.39 18.35 -7.27
N GLU A 369 6.54 19.29 -7.69
CA GLU A 369 6.86 20.72 -7.81
C GLU A 369 7.14 21.36 -6.44
N ALA A 370 6.37 21.02 -5.39
CA ALA A 370 6.52 21.57 -4.04
C ALA A 370 7.74 21.03 -3.26
N PHE A 371 8.11 19.77 -3.48
CA PHE A 371 9.24 19.10 -2.83
C PHE A 371 10.51 19.18 -3.70
N THR A 372 10.70 20.29 -4.41
CA THR A 372 11.91 20.59 -5.19
C THR A 372 13.10 21.06 -4.34
N SER A 373 12.83 21.68 -3.18
CA SER A 373 13.85 22.24 -2.28
C SER A 373 13.42 22.14 -0.82
N SER A 374 14.40 22.18 0.09
CA SER A 374 14.15 22.21 1.54
C SER A 374 13.42 23.49 1.96
N GLU A 375 13.73 24.62 1.33
CA GLU A 375 13.03 25.90 1.57
C GLU A 375 11.55 25.84 1.12
N SER A 376 11.27 25.31 -0.08
CA SER A 376 9.89 25.11 -0.55
C SER A 376 9.12 24.16 0.36
N ARG A 377 9.73 23.02 0.70
CA ARG A 377 9.19 22.01 1.62
C ARG A 377 8.86 22.58 3.01
N ALA A 378 9.67 23.52 3.52
CA ALA A 378 9.45 24.18 4.81
C ALA A 378 8.40 25.29 4.77
N ALA A 379 8.08 25.83 3.59
CA ALA A 379 7.05 26.86 3.41
C ALA A 379 5.61 26.31 3.30
N LEU A 380 5.45 24.99 3.10
CA LEU A 380 4.16 24.34 2.86
C LEU A 380 3.18 24.45 4.03
N THR A 381 1.95 24.84 3.74
CA THR A 381 0.84 24.85 4.70
C THR A 381 0.12 23.50 4.75
N VAL A 382 -0.62 23.27 5.85
CA VAL A 382 -1.40 22.03 6.06
C VAL A 382 -2.45 21.80 4.95
N ASP A 383 -3.00 22.88 4.38
CA ASP A 383 -4.00 22.81 3.31
C ASP A 383 -3.36 22.45 1.94
N GLU A 384 -2.08 22.78 1.73
CA GLU A 384 -1.34 22.42 0.50
C GLU A 384 -0.80 20.98 0.54
N LEU A 385 -0.66 20.41 1.74
CA LEU A 385 -0.28 19.01 1.97
C LEU A 385 -1.49 18.05 1.94
N LEU A 386 -2.72 18.57 1.97
CA LEU A 386 -3.95 17.78 2.08
C LEU A 386 -4.28 17.06 0.77
N ILE A 387 -4.01 15.74 0.72
CA ILE A 387 -4.34 14.89 -0.42
C ILE A 387 -5.83 14.50 -0.38
N THR A 388 -6.33 14.03 0.77
CA THR A 388 -7.74 13.62 0.90
C THR A 388 -8.20 13.47 2.36
N HIS A 389 -9.44 12.99 2.57
CA HIS A 389 -10.00 12.69 3.89
C HIS A 389 -10.53 11.26 3.99
N LEU A 390 -10.20 10.55 5.08
CA LEU A 390 -10.88 9.33 5.49
C LEU A 390 -12.07 9.70 6.41
N LYS A 391 -13.29 9.34 6.00
CA LYS A 391 -14.52 9.51 6.79
C LYS A 391 -14.56 8.46 7.91
N LEU A 392 -14.37 8.89 9.16
CA LEU A 392 -14.39 8.00 10.35
C LEU A 392 -15.80 7.86 10.95
N SER A 393 -16.64 8.88 10.81
CA SER A 393 -18.06 8.85 11.21
C SER A 393 -18.86 9.90 10.43
N ARG A 394 -20.15 10.08 10.77
CA ARG A 394 -20.97 11.18 10.24
C ARG A 394 -20.46 12.59 10.62
N SER A 395 -19.61 12.71 11.63
CA SER A 395 -19.13 13.98 12.20
C SER A 395 -17.62 14.06 12.41
N LYS A 396 -16.86 13.05 11.99
CA LYS A 396 -15.40 13.00 12.09
C LYS A 396 -14.78 12.50 10.79
N SER A 397 -13.78 13.21 10.31
CA SER A 397 -12.84 12.76 9.29
C SER A 397 -11.41 12.82 9.82
N LEU A 398 -10.55 12.00 9.25
CA LEU A 398 -9.09 12.08 9.38
C LEU A 398 -8.55 12.73 8.10
N SER A 399 -7.71 13.75 8.24
CA SER A 399 -6.94 14.31 7.12
C SER A 399 -5.82 13.36 6.71
N ILE A 400 -5.63 13.23 5.40
CA ILE A 400 -4.53 12.50 4.78
C ILE A 400 -3.66 13.53 4.09
N ASP A 401 -2.63 13.94 4.84
CA ASP A 401 -1.65 15.01 4.61
C ASP A 401 -0.31 14.48 4.07
N SER A 402 -0.23 13.19 3.77
CA SER A 402 0.98 12.56 3.26
C SER A 402 0.68 11.32 2.41
N TRP A 403 1.59 11.02 1.50
CA TRP A 403 1.56 9.81 0.69
C TRP A 403 1.80 8.56 1.54
N TYR A 404 2.58 8.66 2.62
CA TYR A 404 2.81 7.56 3.57
C TYR A 404 1.50 7.18 4.24
N LYS A 405 0.80 8.16 4.85
CA LYS A 405 -0.51 7.94 5.46
C LYS A 405 -1.54 7.45 4.45
N LEU A 406 -1.50 7.92 3.20
CA LEU A 406 -2.34 7.41 2.13
C LEU A 406 -2.09 5.91 1.89
N LEU A 407 -0.84 5.50 1.66
CA LEU A 407 -0.52 4.08 1.38
C LEU A 407 -0.81 3.19 2.60
N LEU A 408 -0.46 3.64 3.80
CA LEU A 408 -0.72 2.92 5.05
C LEU A 408 -2.22 2.71 5.26
N ILE A 409 -3.05 3.74 5.03
CA ILE A 409 -4.51 3.61 5.13
C ILE A 409 -5.09 2.72 4.02
N GLN A 410 -4.50 2.66 2.82
CA GLN A 410 -4.90 1.68 1.80
C GLN A 410 -4.63 0.23 2.24
N HIS A 411 -3.46 -0.04 2.82
CA HIS A 411 -3.12 -1.38 3.34
C HIS A 411 -3.98 -1.74 4.58
N TYR A 412 -4.21 -0.79 5.49
CA TYR A 412 -5.09 -1.02 6.64
C TYR A 412 -6.58 -1.14 6.27
N LYS A 413 -7.05 -0.48 5.21
CA LYS A 413 -8.40 -0.73 4.67
C LYS A 413 -8.53 -2.16 4.16
N TRP A 414 -7.51 -2.70 3.50
CA TRP A 414 -7.49 -4.10 3.11
C TRP A 414 -7.52 -5.04 4.33
N ALA A 415 -6.76 -4.74 5.39
CA ALA A 415 -6.70 -5.57 6.59
C ALA A 415 -7.98 -5.54 7.45
N TYR A 416 -8.57 -4.36 7.66
CA TYR A 416 -9.66 -4.13 8.63
C TYR A 416 -11.03 -3.84 8.01
N GLY A 417 -11.12 -3.67 6.69
CA GLY A 417 -12.37 -3.35 5.99
C GLY A 417 -13.05 -2.09 6.58
N PRO A 418 -14.38 -2.12 6.82
CA PRO A 418 -15.11 -1.04 7.48
C PRO A 418 -14.59 -0.70 8.88
N SER A 419 -14.06 -1.68 9.63
CA SER A 419 -13.72 -1.55 11.06
C SER A 419 -12.45 -0.74 11.34
N ILE A 420 -11.73 -0.30 10.29
CA ILE A 420 -10.52 0.53 10.43
C ILE A 420 -10.74 1.79 11.29
N HIS A 421 -11.94 2.37 11.26
CA HIS A 421 -12.26 3.55 12.06
C HIS A 421 -12.23 3.28 13.59
N THR A 422 -12.60 2.07 14.03
CA THR A 422 -12.48 1.64 15.43
C THR A 422 -11.04 1.37 15.81
N GLN A 423 -10.25 0.79 14.90
CA GLN A 423 -8.86 0.43 15.15
C GLN A 423 -7.96 1.66 15.23
N ILE A 424 -8.09 2.64 14.31
CA ILE A 424 -7.41 3.95 14.41
C ILE A 424 -7.73 4.68 15.73
N ALA A 425 -8.92 4.46 16.31
CA ALA A 425 -9.30 5.10 17.57
C ALA A 425 -8.75 4.39 18.82
N ASN A 426 -8.64 3.05 18.81
CA ASN A 426 -8.46 2.25 20.02
C ASN A 426 -7.22 1.35 20.04
N ASN A 427 -6.71 0.89 18.89
CA ASN A 427 -5.50 0.09 18.81
C ASN A 427 -4.27 1.02 18.88
N PRO A 428 -3.37 0.87 19.88
CA PRO A 428 -2.21 1.75 20.03
C PRO A 428 -1.30 1.75 18.79
N PHE A 429 -0.95 0.56 18.27
CA PHE A 429 -0.04 0.43 17.14
C PHE A 429 -0.61 1.06 15.87
N VAL A 430 -1.85 0.72 15.49
CA VAL A 430 -2.51 1.30 14.30
C VAL A 430 -2.66 2.82 14.43
N LYS A 431 -2.93 3.32 15.64
CA LYS A 431 -3.06 4.76 15.93
C LYS A 431 -1.72 5.49 15.87
N GLU A 432 -0.65 4.88 16.39
CA GLU A 432 0.72 5.38 16.38
C GLU A 432 1.25 5.46 14.95
N THR A 433 1.20 4.36 14.19
CA THR A 433 1.62 4.34 12.77
C THR A 433 0.82 5.32 11.89
N VAL A 434 -0.49 5.49 12.13
CA VAL A 434 -1.32 6.47 11.41
C VAL A 434 -1.06 7.92 11.87
N HIS A 435 -0.60 8.12 13.11
CA HIS A 435 -0.16 9.43 13.58
C HIS A 435 1.21 9.79 12.99
N ASP A 436 2.19 8.90 13.06
CA ASP A 436 3.58 9.18 12.71
C ASP A 436 3.78 9.22 11.18
N SER A 437 2.90 8.56 10.42
CA SER A 437 2.81 8.74 8.97
C SER A 437 2.25 10.10 8.54
N SER A 438 1.73 10.95 9.45
CA SER A 438 1.43 12.37 9.13
C SER A 438 2.69 13.08 8.63
N TYR A 439 2.56 14.09 7.79
CA TYR A 439 3.72 14.84 7.30
C TYR A 439 4.52 15.50 8.42
N ALA A 440 3.84 15.96 9.48
CA ALA A 440 4.49 16.47 10.68
C ALA A 440 5.34 15.41 11.43
N GLY A 441 4.96 14.13 11.37
CA GLY A 441 5.78 13.03 11.91
C GLY A 441 7.04 12.81 11.08
N ILE A 442 6.87 12.73 9.76
CA ILE A 442 7.97 12.61 8.77
C ILE A 442 8.96 13.79 8.89
N ALA A 443 8.49 15.01 9.12
CA ALA A 443 9.38 16.16 9.33
C ALA A 443 10.20 16.07 10.62
N ASN A 444 9.61 15.56 11.71
CA ASN A 444 10.27 15.45 13.00
C ASN A 444 11.35 14.35 13.03
N SER A 445 11.20 13.26 12.27
CA SER A 445 12.16 12.15 12.29
C SER A 445 13.55 12.52 11.75
N TYR A 446 13.64 13.39 10.74
CA TYR A 446 14.93 13.85 10.19
C TYR A 446 15.60 14.93 11.06
N SER A 447 14.80 15.83 11.64
CA SER A 447 15.27 16.95 12.46
C SER A 447 16.02 16.55 13.73
N TYR A 448 15.89 15.30 14.19
CA TYR A 448 16.53 14.83 15.42
C TYR A 448 18.07 14.66 15.33
N SER A 449 18.62 14.65 14.10
CA SER A 449 20.02 14.27 13.83
C SER A 449 21.08 15.27 14.31
N ASP A 450 20.80 16.57 14.39
CA ASP A 450 21.77 17.62 14.75
C ASP A 450 21.54 18.27 16.14
N SER A 451 20.62 17.71 16.94
CA SER A 451 20.35 18.23 18.29
C SER A 451 21.34 17.70 19.34
N VAL A 452 22.44 18.44 19.56
CA VAL A 452 23.37 18.20 20.68
C VAL A 452 22.61 18.18 22.00
N ILE A 453 22.51 17.00 22.63
CA ILE A 453 21.64 16.71 23.79
C ILE A 453 21.76 17.79 24.87
N PRO A 454 20.73 18.64 25.06
CA PRO A 454 20.64 19.54 26.20
C PRO A 454 20.26 18.69 27.41
N ALA A 455 21.13 18.61 28.42
CA ALA A 455 20.89 17.81 29.61
C ALA A 455 19.80 18.43 30.51
N VAL A 456 18.53 18.19 30.18
CA VAL A 456 17.34 18.69 30.90
C VAL A 456 16.31 17.58 31.12
N GLU A 457 16.05 17.32 32.40
CA GLU A 457 14.88 16.66 33.03
C GLU A 457 14.11 15.58 32.23
N THR A 458 14.40 14.33 32.58
CA THR A 458 13.74 13.10 32.10
C THR A 458 12.23 13.08 32.32
N THR A 459 11.48 12.68 31.29
CA THR A 459 10.06 12.31 31.40
C THR A 459 9.87 10.79 31.31
N GLU A 460 8.77 10.27 31.88
CA GLU A 460 8.53 8.82 32.00
C GLU A 460 8.49 8.11 30.63
N ALA A 461 8.01 8.77 29.57
CA ALA A 461 8.01 8.25 28.20
C ALA A 461 9.44 7.96 27.69
N GLN A 462 10.41 8.84 27.96
CA GLN A 462 11.81 8.61 27.59
C GLN A 462 12.43 7.45 28.39
N SER A 463 11.99 7.23 29.64
CA SER A 463 12.46 6.08 30.42
C SER A 463 11.95 4.75 29.85
N HIS A 464 10.74 4.72 29.28
CA HIS A 464 10.20 3.54 28.59
C HIS A 464 10.96 3.26 27.28
N ILE A 465 11.20 4.29 26.47
CA ILE A 465 11.98 4.18 25.22
C ILE A 465 13.41 3.73 25.51
N ALA A 466 14.06 4.28 26.54
CA ALA A 466 15.40 3.85 26.97
C ALA A 466 15.43 2.38 27.44
N GLN A 467 14.41 1.93 28.19
CA GLN A 467 14.28 0.52 28.58
C GLN A 467 13.99 -0.40 27.39
N GLN A 468 13.25 0.05 26.37
CA GLN A 468 13.05 -0.70 25.13
C GLN A 468 14.35 -0.82 24.32
N LEU A 469 15.16 0.25 24.25
CA LEU A 469 16.48 0.24 23.62
C LEU A 469 17.48 -0.66 24.37
N GLU A 470 17.58 -0.55 25.69
CA GLU A 470 18.45 -1.42 26.50
C GLU A 470 18.04 -2.91 26.37
N LYS A 471 16.73 -3.17 26.30
CA LYS A 471 16.18 -4.52 26.04
C LYS A 471 16.46 -5.02 24.62
N SER A 472 16.43 -4.15 23.59
CA SER A 472 16.73 -4.55 22.20
C SER A 472 18.23 -4.75 21.96
N GLU A 473 19.09 -3.90 22.52
CA GLU A 473 20.54 -4.13 22.53
C GLU A 473 20.89 -5.44 23.25
N PHE A 474 20.26 -5.73 24.39
CA PHE A 474 20.47 -6.98 25.12
C PHE A 474 19.99 -8.21 24.32
N ARG A 475 18.85 -8.14 23.62
CA ARG A 475 18.40 -9.16 22.65
C ARG A 475 19.49 -9.39 21.57
N ALA A 476 19.95 -8.32 20.92
CA ALA A 476 20.96 -8.40 19.85
C ALA A 476 22.33 -8.90 20.34
N GLN A 477 22.74 -8.59 21.58
CA GLN A 477 23.96 -9.14 22.19
C GLN A 477 23.84 -10.65 22.47
N GLN A 478 22.68 -11.14 22.92
CA GLN A 478 22.46 -12.58 23.07
C GLN A 478 22.48 -13.32 21.73
N GLU A 479 21.87 -12.76 20.68
CA GLU A 479 21.86 -13.36 19.34
C GLU A 479 23.27 -13.45 18.74
N ARG A 480 24.09 -12.39 18.87
CA ARG A 480 25.50 -12.43 18.46
C ARG A 480 26.27 -13.53 19.22
N ALA A 481 26.01 -13.69 20.52
CA ALA A 481 26.66 -14.72 21.34
C ALA A 481 26.20 -16.16 20.99
N THR A 482 24.94 -16.38 20.59
CA THR A 482 24.49 -17.71 20.12
C THR A 482 25.03 -18.04 18.74
N LEU A 483 25.09 -17.07 17.82
CA LEU A 483 25.67 -17.21 16.48
C LEU A 483 27.17 -17.54 16.54
N ASP A 484 27.96 -16.83 17.35
CA ASP A 484 29.40 -17.12 17.50
C ASP A 484 29.65 -18.45 18.21
N ARG A 485 28.83 -18.83 19.19
CA ARG A 485 28.88 -20.18 19.77
C ARG A 485 28.59 -21.27 18.73
N GLN A 486 27.63 -21.05 17.84
CA GLN A 486 27.28 -21.99 16.77
C GLN A 486 28.38 -22.07 15.70
N ARG A 487 28.98 -20.94 15.32
CA ARG A 487 30.20 -20.88 14.47
C ARG A 487 31.34 -21.70 15.10
N GLN A 488 31.58 -21.53 16.39
CA GLN A 488 32.66 -22.26 17.09
C GLN A 488 32.36 -23.76 17.22
N ILE A 489 31.10 -24.18 17.40
CA ILE A 489 30.70 -25.60 17.32
C ILE A 489 30.96 -26.16 15.92
N ASN A 490 30.62 -25.43 14.87
CA ASN A 490 30.85 -25.86 13.49
C ASN A 490 32.34 -25.93 13.13
N ALA A 491 33.17 -24.99 13.58
CA ALA A 491 34.62 -25.03 13.42
C ALA A 491 35.24 -26.27 14.12
N ASN A 492 34.88 -26.51 15.39
CA ASN A 492 35.31 -27.70 16.15
C ASN A 492 34.85 -29.02 15.50
N ARG A 493 33.72 -29.02 14.77
CA ARG A 493 33.24 -30.18 14.00
C ARG A 493 34.09 -30.40 12.74
N TRP A 494 34.40 -29.33 12.01
CA TRP A 494 35.29 -29.35 10.85
C TRP A 494 36.70 -29.85 11.20
N GLU A 495 37.32 -29.32 12.25
CA GLU A 495 38.64 -29.78 12.72
C GLU A 495 38.64 -31.27 13.08
N LYS A 496 37.56 -31.79 13.68
CA LYS A 496 37.44 -33.22 13.99
C LYS A 496 37.30 -34.09 12.75
N GLN A 497 36.59 -33.63 11.72
CA GLN A 497 36.48 -34.36 10.45
C GLN A 497 37.81 -34.34 9.69
N PHE A 498 38.50 -33.19 9.65
CA PHE A 498 39.82 -33.03 9.05
C PHE A 498 40.87 -33.95 9.71
N ASN A 499 40.97 -33.92 11.04
CA ASN A 499 41.92 -34.75 11.80
C ASN A 499 41.58 -36.25 11.82
N GLN A 500 40.36 -36.66 11.45
CA GLN A 500 39.98 -38.07 11.31
C GLN A 500 40.25 -38.64 9.90
N GLY A 501 40.78 -37.83 8.97
CA GLY A 501 41.09 -38.27 7.61
C GLY A 501 39.86 -38.61 6.75
N THR A 502 38.65 -38.29 7.23
CA THR A 502 37.37 -38.60 6.57
C THR A 502 36.94 -37.49 5.60
N ILE A 503 37.89 -37.03 4.77
CA ILE A 503 37.61 -36.21 3.59
C ILE A 503 37.35 -37.16 2.42
N PRO A 504 36.12 -37.25 1.89
CA PRO A 504 35.87 -38.01 0.67
C PRO A 504 36.48 -37.26 -0.51
N THR A 505 37.51 -37.83 -1.13
CA THR A 505 38.10 -37.31 -2.38
C THR A 505 37.16 -37.60 -3.54
N ASN A 506 36.48 -36.57 -4.05
CA ASN A 506 35.76 -36.50 -5.31
C ASN A 506 35.98 -35.11 -5.90
#